data_AF-A0A3S1RT67-F1
#
_entry.id   AF-A0A3S1RT67-F1
#
_cell.length_a   1.000
_cell.length_b   1.000
_cell.length_c   1.000
_cell.angle_alpha   90.00
_cell.angle_beta   90.00
_cell.angle_gamma   90.00
#
_symmetry.space_group_name_H-M   'P 1'
#
loop_
_entity.id
_entity.type
_entity.pdbx_description
1 polymer ?
#
loop_
_entity_poly.entity_id
_entity_poly.type
_entity_poly.pdbx_seq_one_letter_code
_entity_poly.pdbx_strand_id
1 'polypeptide(L)'
;MLTAVVIILVIIAAVLIYAATRPNDFVVSRSASIAAPSEAIFPLINDFRRWPEWSPYEKLDPDMKRTLSGAESGKGAAYAWEGNGKAGVGRMEITSSVPSSLVALKLDFEKPFRAS
;
A
#
# COMPACT_ATOMS: atom_id res chain seq x y z
N MET A 1 -16.98 12.68 43.60
CA MET A 1 -17.25 12.08 42.28
C MET A 1 -16.97 13.06 41.13
N LEU A 2 -17.53 14.28 41.12
CA LEU A 2 -17.31 15.27 40.06
C LEU A 2 -15.83 15.60 39.80
N THR A 3 -15.04 15.82 40.85
CA THR A 3 -13.60 16.15 40.73
C THR A 3 -12.79 15.06 40.05
N ALA A 4 -13.09 13.78 40.34
CA ALA A 4 -12.40 12.65 39.71
C ALA A 4 -12.73 12.56 38.21
N VAL A 5 -13.98 12.82 37.83
CA VAL A 5 -14.40 12.87 36.42
C VAL A 5 -13.68 14.00 35.67
N VAL A 6 -13.59 15.19 36.28
CA VAL A 6 -12.87 16.33 35.68
C VAL A 6 -11.38 16.00 35.48
N ILE A 7 -10.73 15.39 36.47
CA ILE A 7 -9.31 14.98 36.34
C ILE A 7 -9.13 13.98 35.19
N ILE A 8 -10.01 12.97 35.08
CA ILE A 8 -9.97 11.99 33.99
C ILE A 8 -10.14 12.67 32.63
N LEU A 9 -11.09 13.59 32.50
CA LEU A 9 -11.31 14.33 31.25
C LEU A 9 -10.11 15.18 30.86
N VAL A 10 -9.46 15.85 31.83
CA VAL A 10 -8.24 16.63 31.58
C VAL A 10 -7.11 15.73 31.10
N ILE A 11 -6.93 14.56 31.71
CA ILE A 11 -5.90 13.59 31.28
C ILE A 11 -6.19 13.09 29.85
N ILE A 12 -7.44 12.72 29.56
CA ILE A 12 -7.83 12.29 28.20
C ILE A 12 -7.56 13.41 27.19
N ALA A 13 -7.98 14.64 27.49
CA ALA A 13 -7.76 15.79 26.62
C ALA A 13 -6.27 16.05 26.38
N ALA A 14 -5.44 16.00 27.42
CA ALA A 14 -3.99 16.17 27.31
C ALA A 14 -3.35 15.08 26.42
N VAL A 15 -3.76 13.82 26.58
CA VAL A 15 -3.28 12.71 25.73
C VAL A 15 -3.70 12.90 24.27
N LEU A 16 -4.94 13.30 24.02
CA LEU A 16 -5.44 13.53 22.66
C LEU A 16 -4.73 14.71 21.97
N ILE A 17 -4.52 15.81 22.69
CA ILE A 17 -3.77 16.97 22.18
C ILE A 17 -2.34 16.56 21.83
N TYR A 18 -1.68 15.82 22.71
CA TYR A 18 -0.32 15.34 22.44
C TYR A 18 -0.29 14.39 21.22
N ALA A 19 -1.23 13.45 21.12
CA ALA A 19 -1.32 12.54 19.97
C ALA A 19 -1.54 13.29 18.65
N ALA A 20 -2.37 14.34 18.65
CA ALA A 20 -2.63 15.16 17.47
C ALA A 20 -1.40 15.96 16.97
N THR A 21 -0.34 16.10 17.79
CA THR A 21 0.92 16.72 17.36
C THR A 21 1.91 15.75 16.74
N ARG A 22 1.63 14.44 16.75
CA ARG A 22 2.54 13.42 16.20
C ARG A 22 2.41 13.36 14.67
N PRO A 23 3.52 13.12 13.93
CA PRO A 23 3.45 12.86 12.50
C PRO A 23 2.57 11.65 12.21
N ASN A 24 1.77 11.73 11.15
CA ASN A 24 0.90 10.62 10.71
C ASN A 24 1.61 9.68 9.71
N ASP A 25 2.90 9.91 9.45
CA ASP A 25 3.72 9.12 8.53
C ASP A 25 4.56 8.08 9.27
N PHE A 26 4.70 6.90 8.68
CA PHE A 26 5.57 5.84 9.17
C PHE A 26 6.27 5.13 8.01
N VAL A 27 7.44 4.54 8.27
CA VAL A 27 8.23 3.82 7.26
C VAL A 27 8.38 2.36 7.66
N VAL A 28 8.09 1.46 6.74
CA VAL A 28 8.31 0.02 6.89
C VAL A 28 9.29 -0.45 5.82
N SER A 29 10.31 -1.19 6.23
CA SER A 29 11.28 -1.79 5.31
C SER A 29 11.35 -3.31 5.55
N ARG A 30 11.43 -4.06 4.46
CA ARG A 30 11.61 -5.51 4.46
C ARG A 30 12.63 -5.88 3.39
N SER A 31 13.45 -6.88 3.68
CA SER A 31 14.45 -7.41 2.75
C SER A 31 14.39 -8.93 2.72
N ALA A 32 14.57 -9.52 1.55
CA ALA A 32 14.71 -10.94 1.35
C ALA A 32 15.79 -11.21 0.29
N SER A 33 16.53 -12.31 0.43
CA SER A 33 17.47 -12.78 -0.60
C SER A 33 16.78 -13.81 -1.48
N ILE A 34 16.85 -13.61 -2.80
CA ILE A 34 16.25 -14.51 -3.79
C ILE A 34 17.38 -15.08 -4.63
N ALA A 35 17.43 -16.40 -4.77
CA ALA A 35 18.42 -17.09 -5.59
C ALA A 35 18.07 -17.02 -7.09
N ALA A 36 17.98 -15.81 -7.63
CA ALA A 36 17.71 -15.53 -9.03
C ALA A 36 18.35 -14.21 -9.46
N PRO A 37 18.75 -14.06 -10.75
CA PRO A 37 19.27 -12.79 -11.26
C PRO A 37 18.20 -11.70 -11.27
N SER A 38 18.61 -10.45 -11.05
CA SER A 38 17.70 -9.28 -11.03
C SER A 38 16.94 -9.11 -12.34
N GLU A 39 17.55 -9.49 -13.46
CA GLU A 39 17.00 -9.39 -14.81
C GLU A 39 15.80 -10.32 -15.00
N ALA A 40 15.76 -11.44 -14.28
CA ALA A 40 14.62 -12.36 -14.31
C ALA A 40 13.47 -11.86 -13.41
N ILE A 41 13.78 -11.14 -12.33
CA ILE A 41 12.81 -10.64 -11.36
C ILE A 41 12.17 -9.34 -11.84
N PHE A 42 12.97 -8.41 -12.36
CA PHE A 42 12.52 -7.06 -12.69
C PHE A 42 11.27 -7.02 -13.57
N PRO A 43 11.13 -7.81 -14.65
CA PRO A 43 9.93 -7.81 -15.47
C PRO A 43 8.66 -8.28 -14.74
N LEU A 44 8.77 -9.11 -13.69
CA LEU A 44 7.62 -9.55 -12.87
C LEU A 44 7.00 -8.40 -12.05
N ILE A 45 7.83 -7.42 -11.69
CA ILE A 45 7.41 -6.28 -10.84
C ILE A 45 7.06 -5.08 -11.72
N ASN A 46 7.84 -4.85 -12.77
CA ASN A 46 7.71 -3.70 -13.68
C ASN A 46 6.46 -3.73 -14.57
N ASP A 47 5.78 -4.88 -14.68
CA ASP A 47 4.56 -5.05 -15.46
C ASP A 47 3.45 -5.64 -14.58
N PHE A 48 2.40 -4.84 -14.34
CA PHE A 48 1.25 -5.26 -13.52
C PHE A 48 0.48 -6.46 -14.08
N ARG A 49 0.60 -6.78 -15.39
CA ARG A 49 0.00 -7.99 -15.97
C ARG A 49 0.62 -9.27 -15.41
N ARG A 50 1.84 -9.19 -14.90
CA ARG A 50 2.58 -10.32 -14.32
C ARG A 50 2.38 -10.48 -12.83
N TRP A 51 1.75 -9.50 -12.17
CA TRP A 51 1.50 -9.55 -10.73
C TRP A 51 0.64 -10.74 -10.27
N PRO A 52 -0.37 -11.20 -11.04
CA PRO A 52 -1.10 -12.44 -10.71
C PRO A 52 -0.22 -13.68 -10.51
N GLU A 53 0.99 -13.71 -11.08
CA GLU A 53 1.93 -14.83 -10.94
C GLU A 53 2.49 -14.96 -9.50
N TRP A 54 2.59 -13.84 -8.75
CA TRP A 54 3.37 -13.81 -7.51
C TRP A 54 2.75 -13.00 -6.36
N SER A 55 1.92 -12.00 -6.66
CA SER A 55 1.40 -11.07 -5.65
C SER A 55 0.47 -11.78 -4.65
N PRO A 56 0.70 -11.66 -3.33
CA PRO A 56 -0.20 -12.25 -2.33
C PRO A 56 -1.62 -11.69 -2.39
N TYR A 57 -1.79 -10.44 -2.80
CA TYR A 57 -3.10 -9.76 -2.86
C TYR A 57 -4.04 -10.41 -3.87
N GLU A 58 -3.47 -11.01 -4.92
CA GLU A 58 -4.19 -11.65 -6.02
C GLU A 58 -4.95 -12.91 -5.57
N LYS A 59 -4.57 -13.48 -4.42
CA LYS A 59 -5.21 -14.67 -3.83
C LYS A 59 -6.24 -14.33 -2.76
N LEU A 60 -6.40 -13.05 -2.40
CA LEU A 60 -7.34 -12.64 -1.35
C LEU A 60 -8.80 -12.68 -1.81
N ASP A 61 -9.02 -12.55 -3.11
CA ASP A 61 -10.35 -12.58 -3.71
C ASP A 61 -10.30 -13.16 -5.14
N PRO A 62 -10.90 -14.33 -5.40
CA PRO A 62 -10.97 -14.91 -6.74
C PRO A 62 -11.80 -14.05 -7.71
N ASP A 63 -12.75 -13.26 -7.22
CA ASP A 63 -13.64 -12.43 -8.03
C ASP A 63 -13.16 -10.99 -8.18
N MET A 64 -11.91 -10.71 -7.77
CA MET A 64 -11.32 -9.37 -7.82
C MET A 64 -11.31 -8.80 -9.24
N LYS A 65 -11.94 -7.64 -9.40
CA LYS A 65 -11.94 -6.90 -10.66
C LYS A 65 -10.66 -6.08 -10.73
N ARG A 66 -9.95 -6.22 -11.84
CA ARG A 66 -8.68 -5.55 -12.09
C ARG A 66 -8.83 -4.63 -13.28
N THR A 67 -8.26 -3.44 -13.19
CA THR A 67 -8.21 -2.49 -14.30
C THR A 67 -6.79 -2.02 -14.48
N LEU A 68 -6.23 -2.34 -15.64
CA LEU A 68 -4.93 -1.85 -16.06
C LEU A 68 -5.14 -0.59 -16.89
N SER A 69 -4.28 0.41 -16.67
CA SER A 69 -4.33 1.68 -17.40
C SER A 69 -2.95 2.32 -17.48
N GLY A 70 -2.82 3.35 -18.31
CA GLY A 70 -1.55 4.04 -18.50
C GLY A 70 -0.57 3.25 -19.36
N ALA A 71 0.71 3.32 -19.02
CA ALA A 71 1.75 2.62 -19.76
C ALA A 71 1.63 1.09 -19.61
N GLU A 72 2.13 0.38 -20.62
CA GLU A 72 2.14 -1.08 -20.62
C GLU A 72 2.98 -1.69 -19.50
N SER A 73 4.11 -1.05 -19.18
CA SER A 73 5.01 -1.43 -18.10
C SER A 73 5.87 -0.21 -17.72
N GLY A 74 6.50 -0.27 -16.55
CA GLY A 74 7.35 0.80 -16.05
C GLY A 74 6.60 2.08 -15.74
N LYS A 75 7.32 3.21 -15.79
CA LYS A 75 6.79 4.50 -15.34
C LYS A 75 5.48 4.86 -16.02
N GLY A 76 4.45 5.16 -15.22
CA GLY A 76 3.11 5.51 -15.68
C GLY A 76 2.19 4.31 -15.93
N ALA A 77 2.66 3.07 -15.76
CA ALA A 77 1.77 1.92 -15.70
C ALA A 77 0.95 1.98 -14.41
N ALA A 78 -0.32 1.63 -14.49
CA ALA A 78 -1.23 1.67 -13.36
C ALA A 78 -2.14 0.44 -13.29
N TYR A 79 -2.44 0.03 -12.06
CA TYR A 79 -3.27 -1.11 -11.71
C TYR A 79 -4.24 -0.71 -10.62
N ALA A 80 -5.53 -0.82 -10.89
CA ALA A 80 -6.59 -0.65 -9.90
C ALA A 80 -7.28 -1.99 -9.63
N TRP A 81 -7.73 -2.18 -8.40
CA TRP A 81 -8.51 -3.36 -8.03
C TRP A 81 -9.73 -2.99 -7.19
N GLU A 82 -10.78 -3.79 -7.37
CA GLU A 82 -11.97 -3.80 -6.54
C GLU A 82 -12.25 -5.25 -6.13
N GLY A 83 -12.14 -5.54 -4.84
CA GLY A 83 -12.43 -6.86 -4.27
C GLY A 83 -13.29 -6.79 -3.02
N ASN A 84 -13.37 -7.93 -2.33
CA ASN A 84 -14.14 -8.12 -1.11
C ASN A 84 -13.55 -7.36 0.10
N GLY A 85 -14.15 -7.52 1.28
CA GLY A 85 -13.71 -6.84 2.51
C GLY A 85 -12.27 -7.14 2.98
N LYS A 86 -11.61 -8.16 2.42
CA LYS A 86 -10.20 -8.49 2.69
C LYS A 86 -9.25 -7.85 1.68
N ALA A 87 -9.59 -7.89 0.39
CA ALA A 87 -8.78 -7.31 -0.68
C ALA A 87 -8.94 -5.78 -0.74
N GLY A 88 -10.09 -5.25 -0.33
CA GLY A 88 -10.40 -3.83 -0.35
C GLY A 88 -10.52 -3.27 -1.75
N VAL A 89 -10.35 -1.96 -1.85
CA VAL A 89 -10.32 -1.23 -3.13
C VAL A 89 -9.13 -0.30 -3.11
N GLY A 90 -8.39 -0.23 -4.21
CA GLY A 90 -7.25 0.67 -4.32
C GLY A 90 -6.65 0.73 -5.72
N ARG A 91 -5.58 1.50 -5.83
CA ARG A 91 -4.83 1.72 -7.07
C ARG A 91 -3.34 1.81 -6.78
N MET A 92 -2.54 1.28 -7.69
CA MET A 92 -1.10 1.43 -7.75
C MET A 92 -0.67 2.05 -9.07
N GLU A 93 0.42 2.81 -9.02
CA GLU A 93 1.08 3.38 -10.19
C GLU A 93 2.59 3.32 -10.03
N ILE A 94 3.30 2.91 -11.09
CA ILE A 94 4.76 2.97 -11.10
C ILE A 94 5.19 4.40 -11.38
N THR A 95 5.82 5.04 -10.41
CA THR A 95 6.27 6.44 -10.51
C THR A 95 7.70 6.57 -11.03
N SER A 96 8.52 5.52 -10.83
CA SER A 96 9.88 5.41 -11.35
C SER A 96 10.26 3.95 -11.57
N SER A 97 11.07 3.69 -12.60
CA SER A 97 11.56 2.36 -12.91
C SER A 97 12.99 2.44 -13.47
N VAL A 98 13.92 1.75 -12.82
CA VAL A 98 15.32 1.59 -13.23
C VAL A 98 15.57 0.10 -13.47
N PRO A 99 15.91 -0.31 -14.70
CA PRO A 99 16.09 -1.72 -15.07
C PRO A 99 16.94 -2.50 -14.06
N SER A 100 16.44 -3.67 -13.65
CA SER A 100 17.11 -4.59 -12.69
C SER A 100 17.49 -3.99 -11.34
N SER A 101 17.04 -2.78 -10.99
CA SER A 101 17.51 -2.07 -9.79
C SER A 101 16.41 -1.52 -8.91
N LEU A 102 15.41 -0.83 -9.48
CA LEU A 102 14.38 -0.13 -8.71
C LEU A 102 13.05 -0.12 -9.46
N VAL A 103 11.96 -0.40 -8.74
CA VAL A 103 10.60 -0.05 -9.16
C VAL A 103 9.95 0.69 -8.00
N ALA A 104 9.64 1.97 -8.19
CA ALA A 104 8.96 2.79 -7.20
C ALA A 104 7.47 2.85 -7.53
N LEU A 105 6.65 2.58 -6.52
CA LEU A 105 5.19 2.52 -6.62
C LEU A 105 4.57 3.60 -5.74
N LYS A 106 3.53 4.26 -6.24
CA LYS A 106 2.55 4.96 -5.41
C LYS A 106 1.37 4.03 -5.22
N LEU A 107 0.97 3.79 -3.98
CA LEU A 107 -0.10 2.87 -3.61
C LEU A 107 -1.16 3.65 -2.83
N ASP A 108 -2.36 3.73 -3.38
CA ASP A 108 -3.50 4.42 -2.78
C ASP A 108 -4.60 3.40 -2.48
N PHE A 109 -4.91 3.19 -1.22
CA PHE A 109 -6.09 2.45 -0.77
C PHE A 109 -7.29 3.39 -0.67
N GLU A 110 -8.47 2.92 -1.09
CA GLU A 110 -9.73 3.64 -0.98
C GLU A 110 -10.65 3.03 0.08
N LYS A 111 -10.77 1.68 0.10
CA LYS A 111 -11.61 0.94 1.05
C LYS A 111 -10.80 -0.17 1.73
N PRO A 112 -11.04 -0.45 3.03
CA PRO A 112 -12.09 0.12 3.88
C PRO A 112 -11.77 1.51 4.46
N PHE A 113 -10.53 1.99 4.35
CA PHE A 113 -10.12 3.33 4.74
C PHE A 113 -9.12 3.87 3.71
N ARG A 114 -9.10 5.19 3.55
CA ARG A 114 -8.15 5.86 2.66
C ARG A 114 -6.76 5.87 3.28
N ALA A 115 -5.76 5.43 2.52
CA ALA A 115 -4.34 5.46 2.90
C ALA A 115 -3.48 5.54 1.64
N SER A 116 -2.40 6.32 1.67
CA SER A 116 -1.51 6.59 0.54
C SER A 116 -0.05 6.62 0.97
#